data_AF-R7ZVU5-F1
#
_entry.id   AF-R7ZVU5-F1
#
_cell.length_a   1.000
_cell.length_b   1.000
_cell.length_c   1.000
_cell.angle_alpha   90.00
_cell.angle_beta   90.00
_cell.angle_gamma   90.00
#
_symmetry.space_group_name_H-M   'P 1'
#
loop_
_entity.id
_entity.type
_entity.pdbx_description
1 polymer ?
#
loop_
_entity_poly.entity_id
_entity_poly.type
_entity_poly.pdbx_seq_one_letter_code
_entity_poly.pdbx_strand_id
1 'polypeptide(L)'
;MALKRPRKILFFLCFFLPFLSGFGQSDPTGKRAVTRTYLIRNATLIIDPKTTQTGQDVLFSDGIIKAVGKNLKFPPEAEIIQGDSLYVYPGFIDMANKRGVSTPPAMEKPKNFDSSKPEDYLAGIHPEVSVLNHFNPAYPQISEWRKLGFTLAQVIPMGMGMLPGNSALVGYDNSDKSALVVKERSSVYARFSAVGGMYPSNNLGIMAKFRDLFENARVLDVHLARFNSNVGVSIPEKNPVLENLIPLVKAQKPVYFETNSALDVGRALRLKKEFGFDLILGGISEGEEYLNDIKNWNVGVALSLNLPVEPDLSKKSSETGGEFERLSQRVLEAYEDRLSLPAKFEAAGIPFGFTTKQLASDKFLSNLRIMIAHGLSEEAALAALTVNAAKLLKVDQLTGDIKAGKMANFVVTTRPIFDPEVQISQVIVNGQVFEYEKKEKKENADTKTAKTEVWRYQASTPSGKAFGDFSLWQESGKWVGEITIDDPEKPGHKTILLENVRKTATMMSFGLTLRSGDRDIRLNVKGDVSSNSFSGIMDIMGNDRFPFNAKKTDKPNI
;
A
#
# COMPACT_ATOMS: atom_id res chain seq x y z
N MET A 1 -3.74 -9.68 -92.65
CA MET A 1 -3.09 -8.71 -93.55
C MET A 1 -3.16 -7.33 -92.89
N ALA A 2 -2.02 -6.66 -92.74
CA ALA A 2 -1.81 -5.21 -92.48
C ALA A 2 -2.55 -4.54 -91.28
N LEU A 3 -1.86 -4.18 -90.19
CA LEU A 3 -1.09 -2.94 -89.93
C LEU A 3 -1.90 -1.71 -89.47
N LYS A 4 -1.35 -1.08 -88.41
CA LYS A 4 -1.30 0.36 -88.05
C LYS A 4 -2.41 0.98 -87.18
N ARG A 5 -2.00 1.26 -85.93
CA ARG A 5 -2.37 2.43 -85.08
C ARG A 5 -2.07 3.76 -85.84
N PRO A 6 -2.71 4.93 -85.57
CA PRO A 6 -2.36 5.76 -84.38
C PRO A 6 -3.38 6.80 -83.82
N ARG A 7 -3.18 7.08 -82.51
CA ARG A 7 -3.12 8.38 -81.77
C ARG A 7 -4.26 9.44 -81.76
N LYS A 8 -4.82 9.57 -80.54
CA LYS A 8 -4.84 10.71 -79.58
C LYS A 8 -5.74 11.96 -79.80
N ILE A 9 -6.21 12.45 -78.63
CA ILE A 9 -6.77 13.78 -78.23
C ILE A 9 -8.31 13.79 -78.35
N LEU A 10 -9.18 14.16 -77.39
CA LEU A 10 -9.18 14.69 -76.00
C LEU A 10 -10.69 15.03 -75.76
N PHE A 11 -11.40 14.68 -74.68
CA PHE A 11 -11.60 15.47 -73.47
C PHE A 11 -12.73 14.83 -72.63
N PHE A 12 -12.73 15.12 -71.32
CA PHE A 12 -13.85 15.05 -70.37
C PHE A 12 -14.19 13.69 -69.76
N LEU A 13 -13.60 13.41 -68.59
CA LEU A 13 -14.35 12.75 -67.52
C LEU A 13 -13.93 13.33 -66.17
N CYS A 14 -14.88 14.00 -65.53
CA CYS A 14 -14.75 14.62 -64.23
C CYS A 14 -14.45 13.61 -63.13
N PHE A 15 -13.51 14.03 -62.28
CA PHE A 15 -13.21 13.55 -60.94
C PHE A 15 -14.47 13.23 -60.11
N PHE A 16 -14.55 12.00 -59.59
CA PHE A 16 -15.30 11.68 -58.39
C PHE A 16 -14.27 11.32 -57.30
N LEU A 17 -13.86 12.31 -56.51
CA LEU A 17 -13.16 12.09 -55.25
C LEU A 17 -14.23 11.90 -54.16
N PRO A 18 -14.27 10.77 -53.42
CA PRO A 18 -15.08 10.71 -52.22
C PRO A 18 -14.43 11.61 -51.17
N PHE A 19 -15.12 12.70 -50.80
CA PHE A 19 -14.84 13.46 -49.59
C PHE A 19 -14.99 12.52 -48.39
N LEU A 20 -13.87 12.02 -47.87
CA LEU A 20 -13.81 11.52 -46.50
C LEU A 20 -14.01 12.71 -45.56
N SER A 21 -15.23 12.85 -45.05
CA SER A 21 -15.51 13.71 -43.90
C SER A 21 -14.89 13.08 -42.67
N GLY A 22 -13.62 13.40 -42.39
CA GLY A 22 -13.00 13.13 -41.10
C GLY A 22 -13.72 13.96 -40.04
N PHE A 23 -14.51 13.30 -39.18
CA PHE A 23 -15.01 13.92 -37.96
C PHE A 23 -13.85 14.05 -36.98
N GLY A 24 -13.10 15.15 -37.08
CA GLY A 24 -12.22 15.58 -36.00
C GLY A 24 -13.07 16.04 -34.82
N GLN A 25 -13.26 15.18 -33.81
CA GLN A 25 -13.71 15.62 -32.49
C GLN A 25 -12.54 16.32 -31.80
N SER A 26 -12.26 17.58 -32.15
CA SER A 26 -11.42 18.42 -31.31
C SER A 26 -12.22 18.77 -30.06
N ASP A 27 -11.84 18.23 -28.91
CA ASP A 27 -12.35 18.67 -27.62
C ASP A 27 -12.00 20.15 -27.41
N PRO A 28 -12.99 21.08 -27.45
CA PRO A 28 -12.72 22.51 -27.34
C PRO A 28 -12.25 22.92 -25.94
N THR A 29 -12.30 22.01 -24.96
CA THR A 29 -11.84 22.29 -23.59
C THR A 29 -10.36 22.01 -23.38
N GLY A 30 -9.72 21.22 -24.25
CA GLY A 30 -8.34 20.74 -24.06
C GLY A 30 -8.14 19.88 -22.81
N LYS A 31 -9.22 19.40 -22.17
CA LYS A 31 -9.18 18.66 -20.89
C LYS A 31 -9.23 17.15 -21.08
N ARG A 32 -9.63 16.65 -22.25
CA ARG A 32 -9.53 15.22 -22.57
C ARG A 32 -8.12 14.90 -23.06
N ALA A 33 -7.54 13.84 -22.49
CA ALA A 33 -6.25 13.31 -22.92
C ALA A 33 -6.24 13.10 -24.44
N VAL A 34 -5.22 13.64 -25.11
CA VAL A 34 -5.08 13.67 -26.58
C VAL A 34 -5.05 12.25 -27.16
N THR A 35 -4.54 11.28 -26.41
CA THR A 35 -4.72 9.85 -26.67
C THR A 35 -4.98 9.13 -25.34
N ARG A 36 -5.71 8.01 -25.38
CA ARG A 36 -5.88 7.09 -24.23
C ARG A 36 -5.18 5.76 -24.49
N THR A 37 -4.25 5.74 -25.43
CA THR A 37 -3.58 4.53 -25.90
C THR A 37 -2.12 4.59 -25.49
N TYR A 38 -1.67 3.59 -24.76
CA TYR A 38 -0.32 3.51 -24.22
C TYR A 38 0.28 2.13 -24.49
N LEU A 39 1.59 2.10 -24.68
CA LEU A 39 2.38 0.89 -24.76
C LEU A 39 3.47 0.94 -23.69
N ILE A 40 3.39 0.06 -22.68
CA ILE A 40 4.57 -0.24 -21.88
C ILE A 40 5.43 -1.20 -22.69
N ARG A 41 6.68 -0.84 -22.97
CA ARG A 41 7.56 -1.60 -23.86
C ARG A 41 8.72 -2.25 -23.12
N ASN A 42 9.02 -3.51 -23.43
CA ASN A 42 10.20 -4.23 -22.95
C ASN A 42 10.36 -4.30 -21.42
N ALA A 43 9.25 -4.43 -20.67
CA ALA A 43 9.26 -4.52 -19.22
C ALA A 43 9.46 -5.95 -18.69
N THR A 44 9.83 -6.07 -17.41
CA THR A 44 9.63 -7.30 -16.64
C THR A 44 8.20 -7.31 -16.12
N LEU A 45 7.36 -8.17 -16.69
CA LEU A 45 5.94 -8.23 -16.38
C LEU A 45 5.64 -9.33 -15.37
N ILE A 46 5.02 -8.96 -14.25
CA ILE A 46 4.49 -9.86 -13.25
C ILE A 46 3.00 -9.95 -13.54
N ILE A 47 2.61 -10.97 -14.30
CA ILE A 47 1.25 -11.13 -14.82
C ILE A 47 0.29 -11.47 -13.67
N ASP A 48 0.73 -12.38 -12.82
CA ASP A 48 0.06 -12.84 -11.62
C ASP A 48 1.12 -13.27 -10.60
N PRO A 49 0.77 -13.64 -9.36
CA PRO A 49 1.74 -13.92 -8.31
C PRO A 49 2.75 -15.04 -8.63
N LYS A 50 2.49 -15.88 -9.63
CA LYS A 50 3.35 -17.03 -9.99
C LYS A 50 3.99 -16.89 -11.36
N THR A 51 3.64 -15.86 -12.12
CA THR A 51 4.01 -15.74 -13.54
C THR A 51 4.75 -14.43 -13.79
N THR A 52 6.08 -14.54 -13.94
CA THR A 52 6.95 -13.43 -14.32
C THR A 52 7.55 -13.67 -15.71
N GLN A 53 7.52 -12.65 -16.56
CA GLN A 53 8.05 -12.72 -17.93
C GLN A 53 8.84 -11.45 -18.27
N THR A 54 10.04 -11.61 -18.83
CA THR A 54 10.89 -10.48 -19.21
C THR A 54 10.72 -10.09 -20.68
N GLY A 55 10.98 -8.81 -20.97
CA GLY A 55 10.93 -8.22 -22.31
C GLY A 55 9.53 -8.27 -22.92
N GLN A 56 8.52 -7.99 -22.10
CA GLN A 56 7.12 -7.99 -22.52
C GLN A 56 6.64 -6.56 -22.79
N ASP A 57 5.74 -6.46 -23.76
CA ASP A 57 4.98 -5.26 -24.03
C ASP A 57 3.54 -5.41 -23.50
N VAL A 58 2.96 -4.30 -23.06
CA VAL A 58 1.55 -4.21 -22.65
C VAL A 58 0.91 -3.03 -23.37
N LEU A 59 0.00 -3.33 -24.29
CA LEU A 59 -0.81 -2.33 -24.99
C LEU A 59 -2.14 -2.17 -24.25
N PHE A 60 -2.47 -0.96 -23.85
CA PHE A 60 -3.78 -0.65 -23.27
C PHE A 60 -4.38 0.61 -23.90
N SER A 61 -5.71 0.60 -24.04
CA SER A 61 -6.46 1.77 -24.46
C SER A 61 -7.78 1.90 -23.71
N ASP A 62 -8.18 3.13 -23.41
CA ASP A 62 -9.47 3.46 -22.79
C ASP A 62 -9.73 2.70 -21.48
N GLY A 63 -8.68 2.54 -20.68
CA GLY A 63 -8.73 1.82 -19.41
C GLY A 63 -8.75 0.29 -19.51
N ILE A 64 -8.59 -0.27 -20.71
CA ILE A 64 -8.62 -1.71 -20.96
C ILE A 64 -7.30 -2.20 -21.57
N ILE A 65 -6.80 -3.32 -21.04
CA ILE A 65 -5.66 -4.04 -21.61
C ILE A 65 -6.07 -4.65 -22.94
N LYS A 66 -5.43 -4.26 -24.04
CA LYS A 66 -5.73 -4.77 -25.38
C LYS A 66 -4.92 -6.00 -25.72
N ALA A 67 -3.63 -5.98 -25.38
CA ALA A 67 -2.73 -7.09 -25.65
C ALA A 67 -1.54 -7.09 -24.68
N VAL A 68 -1.02 -8.29 -24.43
CA VAL A 68 0.18 -8.56 -23.64
C VAL A 68 1.03 -9.54 -24.44
N GLY A 69 2.32 -9.27 -24.61
CA GLY A 69 3.21 -10.15 -25.35
C GLY A 69 4.48 -9.44 -25.82
N LYS A 70 5.33 -10.14 -26.58
CA LYS A 70 6.55 -9.56 -27.14
C LYS A 70 6.29 -8.93 -28.51
N ASN A 71 6.94 -7.79 -28.78
CA ASN A 71 6.92 -7.12 -30.08
C ASN A 71 5.49 -6.85 -30.57
N LEU A 72 4.64 -6.32 -29.69
CA LEU A 72 3.26 -6.06 -30.03
C LEU A 72 3.18 -5.05 -31.19
N LYS A 73 2.22 -5.25 -32.08
CA LYS A 73 1.82 -4.20 -33.02
C LYS A 73 0.96 -3.20 -32.25
N PHE A 74 1.31 -1.92 -32.34
CA PHE A 74 0.59 -0.84 -31.68
C PHE A 74 0.34 0.29 -32.68
N PRO A 75 -0.71 1.08 -32.48
CA PRO A 75 -1.02 2.16 -33.39
C PRO A 75 -0.02 3.32 -33.20
N PRO A 76 0.30 4.10 -34.26
CA PRO A 76 1.35 5.14 -34.21
C PRO A 76 1.11 6.23 -33.16
N GLU A 77 -0.15 6.46 -32.78
CA GLU A 77 -0.54 7.44 -31.75
C GLU A 77 -0.36 6.95 -30.30
N ALA A 78 0.04 5.68 -30.09
CA ALA A 78 0.25 5.16 -28.75
C ALA A 78 1.45 5.83 -28.07
N GLU A 79 1.25 6.32 -26.85
CA GLU A 79 2.33 6.86 -26.04
C GLU A 79 3.17 5.72 -25.46
N ILE A 80 4.49 5.78 -25.65
CA ILE A 80 5.40 4.70 -25.28
C ILE A 80 5.97 4.97 -23.89
N ILE A 81 5.69 4.07 -22.95
CA ILE A 81 6.33 4.00 -21.63
C ILE A 81 7.50 3.02 -21.74
N GLN A 82 8.73 3.52 -21.60
CA GLN A 82 9.92 2.66 -21.63
C GLN A 82 9.98 1.81 -20.35
N GLY A 83 9.88 0.50 -20.52
CA GLY A 83 9.88 -0.48 -19.44
C GLY A 83 11.25 -1.11 -19.16
N ASP A 84 12.31 -0.70 -19.85
CA ASP A 84 13.66 -1.24 -19.64
C ASP A 84 14.07 -1.16 -18.16
N SER A 85 14.46 -2.31 -17.60
CA SER A 85 14.79 -2.46 -16.17
C SER A 85 13.67 -2.15 -15.17
N LEU A 86 12.43 -1.96 -15.64
CA LEU A 86 11.26 -1.77 -14.78
C LEU A 86 10.48 -3.08 -14.61
N TYR A 87 9.82 -3.17 -13.46
CA TYR A 87 8.92 -4.25 -13.09
C TYR A 87 7.49 -3.73 -13.11
N VAL A 88 6.57 -4.47 -13.72
CA VAL A 88 5.17 -4.08 -13.87
C VAL A 88 4.29 -5.13 -13.21
N TYR A 89 3.51 -4.72 -12.21
CA TYR A 89 2.60 -5.56 -11.42
C TYR A 89 1.14 -5.16 -11.68
N PRO A 90 0.17 -6.05 -11.40
CA PRO A 90 -1.23 -5.64 -11.33
C PRO A 90 -1.39 -4.58 -10.22
N GLY A 91 -2.28 -3.62 -10.44
CA GLY A 91 -2.62 -2.61 -9.44
C GLY A 91 -3.10 -3.22 -8.13
N PHE A 92 -2.65 -2.69 -6.99
CA PHE A 92 -3.06 -3.20 -5.68
C PHE A 92 -4.50 -2.82 -5.36
N ILE A 93 -5.16 -3.69 -4.59
CA ILE A 93 -6.56 -3.58 -4.19
C ILE A 93 -6.64 -3.61 -2.67
N ASP A 94 -7.17 -2.54 -2.08
CA ASP A 94 -7.42 -2.49 -0.63
C ASP A 94 -8.82 -3.01 -0.31
N MET A 95 -8.93 -4.01 0.56
CA MET A 95 -10.20 -4.63 0.92
C MET A 95 -11.00 -3.88 2.00
N ALA A 96 -10.45 -2.85 2.64
CA ALA A 96 -11.28 -1.92 3.42
C ALA A 96 -10.47 -0.69 3.87
N ASN A 97 -11.04 0.49 3.67
CA ASN A 97 -10.61 1.70 4.37
C ASN A 97 -11.73 2.74 4.45
N LYS A 98 -11.47 3.83 5.15
CA LYS A 98 -12.41 4.95 5.34
C LYS A 98 -11.95 6.23 4.65
N ARG A 99 -11.01 6.15 3.70
CA ARG A 99 -10.42 7.34 3.05
C ARG A 99 -11.46 8.02 2.19
N GLY A 100 -11.50 9.35 2.26
CA GLY A 100 -12.50 10.15 1.57
C GLY A 100 -13.92 9.97 2.08
N VAL A 101 -14.17 9.16 3.12
CA VAL A 101 -15.51 8.99 3.70
C VAL A 101 -15.67 9.96 4.87
N SER A 102 -16.75 10.73 4.89
CA SER A 102 -17.10 11.59 6.02
C SER A 102 -18.03 10.87 7.01
N THR A 103 -17.95 11.26 8.29
CA THR A 103 -18.89 10.79 9.30
C THR A 103 -20.28 11.38 9.01
N PRO A 104 -21.34 10.56 8.94
CA PRO A 104 -22.70 11.08 8.81
C PRO A 104 -23.06 11.93 10.05
N PRO A 105 -23.92 12.96 9.90
CA PRO A 105 -24.30 13.80 11.01
C PRO A 105 -25.00 12.99 12.11
N ALA A 106 -24.75 13.37 13.37
CA ALA A 106 -25.47 12.79 14.49
C ALA A 106 -26.95 13.19 14.40
N MET A 107 -27.84 12.26 14.69
CA MET A 107 -29.26 12.52 14.66
C MET A 107 -29.80 12.97 16.00
N GLU A 108 -30.79 13.85 15.94
CA GLU A 108 -31.56 14.26 17.10
C GLU A 108 -32.54 13.17 17.51
N LYS A 109 -32.60 12.91 18.82
CA LYS A 109 -33.55 11.96 19.39
C LYS A 109 -34.93 12.62 19.49
N PRO A 110 -36.02 11.91 19.17
CA PRO A 110 -37.37 12.43 19.38
C PRO A 110 -37.63 12.69 20.88
N LYS A 111 -38.59 13.58 21.18
CA LYS A 111 -38.91 13.96 22.57
C LYS A 111 -39.30 12.78 23.47
N ASN A 112 -40.00 11.78 22.91
CA ASN A 112 -40.44 10.57 23.63
C ASN A 112 -39.58 9.36 23.25
N PHE A 113 -38.26 9.54 23.16
CA PHE A 113 -37.33 8.48 22.77
C PHE A 113 -37.27 7.35 23.81
N ASP A 114 -37.70 6.15 23.42
CA ASP A 114 -37.50 4.93 24.19
C ASP A 114 -36.16 4.29 23.80
N SER A 115 -35.17 4.38 24.68
CA SER A 115 -33.85 3.80 24.46
C SER A 115 -33.83 2.27 24.46
N SER A 116 -34.85 1.61 25.00
CA SER A 116 -34.97 0.16 24.99
C SER A 116 -35.50 -0.40 23.66
N LYS A 117 -36.18 0.45 22.89
CA LYS A 117 -36.78 0.14 21.58
C LYS A 117 -36.58 1.30 20.60
N PRO A 118 -35.33 1.67 20.30
CA PRO A 118 -35.07 2.74 19.35
C PRO A 118 -35.47 2.30 17.94
N GLU A 119 -35.77 3.28 17.09
CA GLU A 119 -35.85 3.07 15.65
C GLU A 119 -34.49 2.55 15.13
N ASP A 120 -34.53 1.63 14.16
CA ASP A 120 -33.32 1.02 13.58
C ASP A 120 -32.32 2.08 13.10
N TYR A 121 -32.83 3.14 12.46
CA TYR A 121 -32.02 4.25 11.99
C TYR A 121 -31.28 4.95 13.16
N LEU A 122 -31.96 5.24 14.29
CA LEU A 122 -31.31 5.83 15.47
C LEU A 122 -30.29 4.87 16.13
N ALA A 123 -30.52 3.56 16.04
CA ALA A 123 -29.65 2.52 16.56
C ALA A 123 -28.41 2.23 15.69
N GLY A 124 -28.19 3.01 14.61
CA GLY A 124 -27.07 2.83 13.69
C GLY A 124 -27.18 1.56 12.85
N ILE A 125 -28.41 1.26 12.42
CA ILE A 125 -28.77 0.15 11.54
C ILE A 125 -29.27 0.75 10.22
N HIS A 126 -28.36 0.82 9.25
CA HIS A 126 -28.50 1.56 7.99
C HIS A 126 -28.12 0.73 6.75
N PRO A 127 -28.49 -0.55 6.62
CA PRO A 127 -28.11 -1.36 5.46
C PRO A 127 -28.65 -0.83 4.12
N GLU A 128 -29.48 0.21 4.11
CA GLU A 128 -29.95 0.95 2.94
C GLU A 128 -29.02 2.11 2.53
N VAL A 129 -28.16 2.61 3.42
CA VAL A 129 -27.29 3.75 3.15
C VAL A 129 -26.07 3.29 2.34
N SER A 130 -25.74 4.04 1.28
CA SER A 130 -24.53 3.84 0.49
C SER A 130 -23.40 4.70 1.03
N VAL A 131 -22.20 4.14 1.20
CA VAL A 131 -20.99 4.92 1.53
C VAL A 131 -20.72 6.04 0.52
N LEU A 132 -21.16 5.88 -0.72
CA LEU A 132 -20.97 6.87 -1.79
C LEU A 132 -21.66 8.21 -1.49
N ASN A 133 -22.72 8.21 -0.66
CA ASN A 133 -23.38 9.44 -0.21
C ASN A 133 -22.46 10.33 0.64
N HIS A 134 -21.40 9.75 1.21
CA HIS A 134 -20.45 10.42 2.09
C HIS A 134 -19.01 10.33 1.56
N PHE A 135 -18.83 9.91 0.30
CA PHE A 135 -17.51 9.72 -0.29
C PHE A 135 -17.09 10.93 -1.13
N ASN A 136 -15.89 11.43 -0.86
CA ASN A 136 -15.21 12.48 -1.61
C ASN A 136 -13.98 11.89 -2.35
N PRO A 137 -14.03 11.72 -3.68
CA PRO A 137 -12.92 11.20 -4.48
C PRO A 137 -11.70 12.14 -4.54
N ALA A 138 -11.88 13.43 -4.24
CA ALA A 138 -10.80 14.42 -4.24
C ALA A 138 -10.02 14.47 -2.90
N TYR A 139 -10.27 13.52 -1.98
CA TYR A 139 -9.62 13.53 -0.67
C TYR A 139 -8.11 13.27 -0.79
N PRO A 140 -7.22 14.09 -0.20
CA PRO A 140 -5.77 14.02 -0.44
C PRO A 140 -5.14 12.65 -0.23
N GLN A 141 -5.61 11.90 0.77
CA GLN A 141 -5.12 10.54 1.06
C GLN A 141 -5.34 9.56 -0.10
N ILE A 142 -6.30 9.78 -0.99
CA ILE A 142 -6.47 8.91 -2.17
C ILE A 142 -5.23 8.98 -3.07
N SER A 143 -4.70 10.19 -3.30
CA SER A 143 -3.48 10.39 -4.08
C SER A 143 -2.23 9.83 -3.39
N GLU A 144 -2.19 9.92 -2.05
CA GLU A 144 -1.11 9.38 -1.22
C GLU A 144 -1.05 7.86 -1.29
N TRP A 145 -2.19 7.18 -1.21
CA TRP A 145 -2.24 5.72 -1.29
C TRP A 145 -2.11 5.21 -2.73
N ARG A 146 -2.55 6.00 -3.72
CA ARG A 146 -2.23 5.72 -5.13
C ARG A 146 -0.72 5.67 -5.35
N LYS A 147 0.07 6.59 -4.77
CA LYS A 147 1.54 6.58 -4.84
C LYS A 147 2.18 5.28 -4.33
N LEU A 148 1.48 4.55 -3.47
CA LEU A 148 1.91 3.26 -2.92
C LEU A 148 1.49 2.05 -3.77
N GLY A 149 0.85 2.27 -4.93
CA GLY A 149 0.44 1.22 -5.85
C GLY A 149 -1.03 0.80 -5.72
N PHE A 150 -1.80 1.39 -4.79
CA PHE A 150 -3.24 1.11 -4.68
C PHE A 150 -4.01 1.79 -5.81
N THR A 151 -4.63 0.97 -6.65
CA THR A 151 -5.43 1.43 -7.80
C THR A 151 -6.91 1.37 -7.52
N LEU A 152 -7.34 0.42 -6.69
CA LEU A 152 -8.72 0.24 -6.25
C LEU A 152 -8.78 0.10 -4.73
N ALA A 153 -9.91 0.48 -4.15
CA ALA A 153 -10.18 0.25 -2.74
C ALA A 153 -11.66 0.08 -2.44
N GLN A 154 -11.97 -0.86 -1.55
CA GLN A 154 -13.28 -0.94 -0.92
C GLN A 154 -13.36 0.13 0.18
N VAL A 155 -14.17 1.16 -0.06
CA VAL A 155 -14.48 2.17 0.94
C VAL A 155 -15.65 1.70 1.80
N ILE A 156 -15.50 1.79 3.11
CA ILE A 156 -16.52 1.35 4.09
C ILE A 156 -17.15 2.57 4.79
N PRO A 157 -18.45 2.51 5.17
CA PRO A 157 -19.12 3.61 5.84
C PRO A 157 -18.45 4.03 7.16
N MET A 158 -18.51 5.31 7.46
CA MET A 158 -18.30 5.85 8.81
C MET A 158 -19.63 5.92 9.57
N GLY A 159 -19.57 6.08 10.89
CA GLY A 159 -20.74 6.17 11.77
C GLY A 159 -20.62 5.30 13.02
N MET A 160 -21.68 5.24 13.83
CA MET A 160 -21.84 4.40 15.04
C MET A 160 -22.85 3.26 14.78
N GLY A 161 -22.91 2.25 15.65
CA GLY A 161 -23.87 1.14 15.53
C GLY A 161 -23.43 -0.04 14.66
N MET A 162 -24.26 -1.09 14.66
CA MET A 162 -23.85 -2.43 14.21
C MET A 162 -23.86 -2.63 12.69
N LEU A 163 -24.68 -1.87 11.94
CA LEU A 163 -24.78 -1.97 10.48
C LEU A 163 -24.73 -0.57 9.85
N PRO A 164 -23.55 0.08 9.76
CA PRO A 164 -23.47 1.50 9.38
C PRO A 164 -23.80 1.81 7.92
N GLY A 165 -23.86 0.80 7.04
CA GLY A 165 -24.19 0.99 5.63
C GLY A 165 -23.60 -0.06 4.69
N ASN A 166 -23.69 0.22 3.39
CA ASN A 166 -23.03 -0.55 2.35
C ASN A 166 -21.71 0.10 1.94
N SER A 167 -20.71 -0.74 1.73
CA SER A 167 -19.44 -0.35 1.11
C SER A 167 -19.56 -0.20 -0.41
N ALA A 168 -18.54 0.38 -1.04
CA ALA A 168 -18.39 0.42 -2.48
C ALA A 168 -16.92 0.18 -2.85
N LEU A 169 -16.68 -0.45 -4.01
CA LEU A 169 -15.35 -0.53 -4.61
C LEU A 169 -15.15 0.64 -5.57
N VAL A 170 -14.16 1.48 -5.26
CA VAL A 170 -13.83 2.67 -6.05
C VAL A 170 -12.41 2.59 -6.58
N GLY A 171 -12.16 3.27 -7.69
CA GLY A 171 -10.81 3.51 -8.19
C GLY A 171 -10.20 4.75 -7.56
N TYR A 172 -8.88 4.76 -7.47
CA TYR A 172 -8.09 5.90 -7.04
C TYR A 172 -7.65 6.71 -8.26
N ASP A 173 -8.59 7.14 -9.10
CA ASP A 173 -8.29 8.00 -10.26
C ASP A 173 -8.13 9.48 -9.87
N ASN A 174 -7.92 10.39 -10.82
CA ASN A 174 -7.71 11.82 -10.56
C ASN A 174 -8.98 12.67 -10.72
N SER A 175 -10.16 12.08 -10.57
CA SER A 175 -11.40 12.77 -10.88
C SER A 175 -11.85 13.67 -9.72
N ASP A 176 -11.67 14.98 -9.91
CA ASP A 176 -12.15 16.02 -8.97
C ASP A 176 -13.69 16.10 -8.90
N LYS A 177 -14.41 15.45 -9.82
CA LYS A 177 -15.87 15.59 -9.98
C LYS A 177 -16.67 14.33 -9.73
N SER A 178 -16.13 13.15 -10.00
CA SER A 178 -16.86 11.89 -9.92
C SER A 178 -15.94 10.71 -9.66
N ALA A 179 -16.20 9.95 -8.60
CA ALA A 179 -15.44 8.74 -8.31
C ALA A 179 -15.56 7.72 -9.44
N LEU A 180 -14.46 7.03 -9.79
CA LEU A 180 -14.55 5.79 -10.55
C LEU A 180 -15.18 4.71 -9.66
N VAL A 181 -16.48 4.43 -9.84
CA VAL A 181 -17.16 3.37 -9.08
C VAL A 181 -17.13 2.07 -9.88
N VAL A 182 -16.37 1.09 -9.38
CA VAL A 182 -16.25 -0.24 -10.01
C VAL A 182 -17.41 -1.14 -9.59
N LYS A 183 -17.80 -1.06 -8.30
CA LYS A 183 -18.92 -1.84 -7.76
C LYS A 183 -19.59 -1.08 -6.63
N GLU A 184 -20.81 -0.61 -6.89
CA GLU A 184 -21.65 -0.02 -5.86
C GLU A 184 -22.22 -1.11 -4.92
N ARG A 185 -22.43 -0.77 -3.65
CA ARG A 185 -23.04 -1.62 -2.62
C ARG A 185 -22.39 -3.02 -2.56
N SER A 186 -21.06 -3.04 -2.58
CA SER A 186 -20.25 -4.25 -2.72
C SER A 186 -20.43 -5.25 -1.58
N SER A 187 -20.71 -4.76 -0.37
CA SER A 187 -21.06 -5.54 0.82
C SER A 187 -21.82 -4.68 1.82
N VAL A 188 -22.58 -5.31 2.72
CA VAL A 188 -23.05 -4.62 3.94
C VAL A 188 -21.93 -4.68 4.98
N TYR A 189 -21.57 -3.53 5.52
CA TYR A 189 -20.55 -3.42 6.56
C TYR A 189 -21.17 -3.64 7.94
N ALA A 190 -20.63 -4.59 8.69
CA ALA A 190 -21.12 -5.00 10.02
C ALA A 190 -19.99 -4.95 11.06
N ARG A 191 -20.35 -4.74 12.33
CA ARG A 191 -19.40 -4.75 13.45
C ARG A 191 -20.09 -5.01 14.78
N PHE A 192 -19.33 -5.48 15.76
CA PHE A 192 -19.77 -5.58 17.16
C PHE A 192 -19.62 -4.23 17.87
N SER A 193 -20.39 -3.23 17.42
CA SER A 193 -20.42 -1.89 18.02
C SER A 193 -21.86 -1.38 18.12
N ALA A 194 -22.18 -0.76 19.24
CA ALA A 194 -23.48 -0.19 19.56
C ALA A 194 -23.48 1.34 19.42
N VAL A 195 -24.65 1.95 19.24
CA VAL A 195 -24.83 3.37 19.55
C VAL A 195 -25.03 3.51 21.07
N GLY A 196 -24.26 4.40 21.70
CA GLY A 196 -24.28 4.56 23.15
C GLY A 196 -25.66 4.96 23.69
N GLY A 197 -26.08 4.32 24.78
CA GLY A 197 -27.31 4.68 25.51
C GLY A 197 -28.61 4.22 24.86
N MET A 198 -28.58 3.21 23.97
CA MET A 198 -29.77 2.58 23.41
C MET A 198 -29.54 1.11 23.03
N TYR A 199 -30.62 0.36 22.81
CA TYR A 199 -30.57 -1.03 22.35
C TYR A 199 -30.23 -1.11 20.84
N PRO A 200 -29.37 -2.04 20.39
CA PRO A 200 -28.55 -2.94 21.20
C PRO A 200 -27.36 -2.19 21.83
N SER A 201 -27.09 -2.43 23.11
CA SER A 201 -26.06 -1.70 23.88
C SER A 201 -24.76 -2.48 24.15
N ASN A 202 -24.72 -3.78 23.83
CA ASN A 202 -23.59 -4.68 24.05
C ASN A 202 -23.59 -5.83 23.04
N ASN A 203 -22.54 -6.66 23.03
CA ASN A 203 -22.40 -7.74 22.04
C ASN A 203 -23.53 -8.79 22.11
N LEU A 204 -24.10 -9.07 23.29
CA LEU A 204 -25.26 -9.97 23.40
C LEU A 204 -26.49 -9.36 22.71
N GLY A 205 -26.76 -8.08 22.97
CA GLY A 205 -27.82 -7.32 22.31
C GLY A 205 -27.61 -7.24 20.81
N ILE A 206 -26.38 -7.01 20.34
CA ILE A 206 -26.05 -6.96 18.91
C ILE A 206 -26.33 -8.30 18.25
N MET A 207 -25.91 -9.41 18.87
CA MET A 207 -26.21 -10.75 18.36
C MET A 207 -27.71 -11.02 18.31
N ALA A 208 -28.47 -10.62 19.34
CA ALA A 208 -29.93 -10.77 19.36
C ALA A 208 -30.62 -9.91 18.28
N LYS A 209 -30.22 -8.65 18.14
CA LYS A 209 -30.76 -7.74 17.12
C LYS A 209 -30.41 -8.20 15.71
N PHE A 210 -29.22 -8.75 15.49
CA PHE A 210 -28.85 -9.33 14.19
C PHE A 210 -29.78 -10.49 13.81
N ARG A 211 -30.09 -11.38 14.76
CA ARG A 211 -31.05 -12.48 14.55
C ARG A 211 -32.45 -11.96 14.22
N ASP A 212 -32.93 -11.01 15.02
CA ASP A 212 -34.23 -10.36 14.80
C ASP A 212 -34.34 -9.76 13.39
N LEU A 213 -33.34 -8.97 12.98
CA LEU A 213 -33.29 -8.39 11.65
C LEU A 213 -33.28 -9.43 10.53
N PHE A 214 -32.48 -10.50 10.66
CA PHE A 214 -32.40 -11.55 9.65
C PHE A 214 -33.69 -12.36 9.52
N GLU A 215 -34.32 -12.72 10.65
CA GLU A 215 -35.60 -13.43 10.63
C GLU A 215 -36.72 -12.54 10.06
N ASN A 216 -36.78 -11.27 10.45
CA ASN A 216 -37.76 -10.34 9.91
C ASN A 216 -37.55 -10.11 8.40
N ALA A 217 -36.30 -10.02 7.93
CA ALA A 217 -36.01 -9.93 6.50
C ALA A 217 -36.43 -11.20 5.73
N ARG A 218 -36.22 -12.39 6.31
CA ARG A 218 -36.68 -13.67 5.74
C ARG A 218 -38.21 -13.73 5.66
N VAL A 219 -38.91 -13.30 6.71
CA VAL A 219 -40.38 -13.23 6.72
C VAL A 219 -40.88 -12.24 5.67
N LEU A 220 -40.27 -11.06 5.56
CA LEU A 220 -40.61 -10.06 4.56
C LEU A 220 -40.42 -10.61 3.13
N ASP A 221 -39.32 -11.31 2.85
CA ASP A 221 -39.08 -11.93 1.55
C ASP A 221 -40.17 -12.94 1.16
N VAL A 222 -40.57 -13.80 2.10
CA VAL A 222 -41.68 -14.75 1.89
C VAL A 222 -43.00 -14.02 1.63
N HIS A 223 -43.28 -12.94 2.36
CA HIS A 223 -44.50 -12.16 2.17
C HIS A 223 -44.52 -11.46 0.80
N LEU A 224 -43.41 -10.84 0.39
CA LEU A 224 -43.26 -10.24 -0.94
C LEU A 224 -43.45 -11.27 -2.05
N ALA A 225 -42.86 -12.46 -1.93
CA ALA A 225 -43.04 -13.53 -2.90
C ALA A 225 -44.50 -13.98 -3.02
N ARG A 226 -45.21 -14.11 -1.89
CA ARG A 226 -46.64 -14.43 -1.85
C ARG A 226 -47.51 -13.34 -2.46
N PHE A 227 -47.24 -12.08 -2.14
CA PHE A 227 -47.95 -10.93 -2.69
C PHE A 227 -47.81 -10.86 -4.22
N ASN A 228 -46.59 -11.09 -4.73
CA ASN A 228 -46.32 -11.05 -6.17
C ASN A 228 -46.92 -12.23 -6.95
N SER A 229 -47.23 -13.34 -6.28
CA SER A 229 -47.67 -14.59 -6.94
C SER A 229 -49.15 -14.91 -6.72
N ASN A 230 -49.84 -14.26 -5.79
CA ASN A 230 -51.22 -14.59 -5.41
C ASN A 230 -52.12 -13.35 -5.32
N VAL A 231 -53.38 -13.50 -5.74
CA VAL A 231 -54.44 -12.50 -5.53
C VAL A 231 -54.96 -12.59 -4.09
N GLY A 232 -55.36 -11.46 -3.49
CA GLY A 232 -55.97 -11.42 -2.16
C GLY A 232 -54.97 -11.41 -0.99
N VAL A 233 -53.66 -11.28 -1.28
CA VAL A 233 -52.63 -11.03 -0.27
C VAL A 233 -52.48 -9.52 -0.08
N SER A 234 -52.44 -9.07 1.19
CA SER A 234 -52.20 -7.65 1.51
C SER A 234 -50.82 -7.20 1.05
N ILE A 235 -50.70 -5.94 0.61
CA ILE A 235 -49.40 -5.36 0.28
C ILE A 235 -48.49 -5.34 1.53
N PRO A 236 -47.24 -5.85 1.45
CA PRO A 236 -46.29 -5.75 2.55
C PRO A 236 -45.92 -4.30 2.84
N GLU A 237 -45.74 -3.97 4.12
CA GLU A 237 -45.22 -2.66 4.53
C GLU A 237 -43.78 -2.48 4.03
N LYS A 238 -43.48 -1.29 3.51
CA LYS A 238 -42.13 -0.97 3.07
C LYS A 238 -41.22 -0.78 4.26
N ASN A 239 -40.11 -1.51 4.28
CA ASN A 239 -39.10 -1.37 5.31
C ASN A 239 -37.72 -1.39 4.66
N PRO A 240 -37.10 -0.21 4.43
CA PRO A 240 -35.82 -0.10 3.73
C PRO A 240 -34.69 -0.93 4.38
N VAL A 241 -34.70 -1.05 5.71
CA VAL A 241 -33.71 -1.84 6.46
C VAL A 241 -33.86 -3.31 6.09
N LEU A 242 -35.05 -3.89 6.29
CA LEU A 242 -35.30 -5.30 6.04
C LEU A 242 -35.15 -5.66 4.55
N GLU A 243 -35.66 -4.81 3.65
CA GLU A 243 -35.53 -5.00 2.20
C GLU A 243 -34.06 -5.09 1.76
N ASN A 244 -33.17 -4.29 2.36
CA ASN A 244 -31.73 -4.34 2.06
C ASN A 244 -30.98 -5.51 2.71
N LEU A 245 -31.61 -6.22 3.66
CA LEU A 245 -31.08 -7.45 4.24
C LEU A 245 -31.53 -8.71 3.47
N ILE A 246 -32.59 -8.66 2.66
CA ILE A 246 -33.04 -9.79 1.84
C ILE A 246 -31.90 -10.39 0.97
N PRO A 247 -31.06 -9.59 0.28
CA PRO A 247 -29.93 -10.14 -0.47
C PRO A 247 -28.89 -10.88 0.39
N LEU A 248 -28.78 -10.57 1.68
CA LEU A 248 -27.88 -11.26 2.61
C LEU A 248 -28.47 -12.60 3.02
N VAL A 249 -29.78 -12.62 3.35
CA VAL A 249 -30.53 -13.85 3.65
C VAL A 249 -30.45 -14.84 2.49
N LYS A 250 -30.45 -14.35 1.24
CA LYS A 250 -30.31 -15.17 0.03
C LYS A 250 -28.86 -15.50 -0.36
N ALA A 251 -27.88 -15.10 0.44
CA ALA A 251 -26.45 -15.22 0.12
C ALA A 251 -26.04 -14.63 -1.24
N GLN A 252 -26.73 -13.58 -1.69
CA GLN A 252 -26.46 -12.89 -2.96
C GLN A 252 -25.49 -11.72 -2.80
N LYS A 253 -25.41 -11.16 -1.59
CA LYS A 253 -24.49 -10.07 -1.24
C LYS A 253 -23.74 -10.43 0.05
N PRO A 254 -22.41 -10.23 0.09
CA PRO A 254 -21.63 -10.53 1.27
C PRO A 254 -21.85 -9.50 2.40
N VAL A 255 -21.67 -9.98 3.63
CA VAL A 255 -21.45 -9.15 4.82
C VAL A 255 -19.94 -9.02 5.02
N TYR A 256 -19.42 -7.79 5.00
CA TYR A 256 -18.07 -7.51 5.48
C TYR A 256 -18.16 -7.23 6.98
N PHE A 257 -17.75 -8.19 7.79
CA PHE A 257 -17.85 -8.13 9.25
C PHE A 257 -16.49 -7.74 9.84
N GLU A 258 -16.41 -6.56 10.43
CA GLU A 258 -15.20 -6.14 11.14
C GLU A 258 -15.02 -6.95 12.42
N THR A 259 -13.88 -7.64 12.52
CA THR A 259 -13.53 -8.52 13.64
C THR A 259 -12.11 -8.21 14.10
N ASN A 260 -12.00 -7.48 15.22
CA ASN A 260 -10.72 -7.02 15.75
C ASN A 260 -10.14 -7.97 16.84
N SER A 261 -10.82 -9.09 17.13
CA SER A 261 -10.40 -10.08 18.13
C SER A 261 -10.84 -11.48 17.73
N ALA A 262 -10.18 -12.51 18.28
CA ALA A 262 -10.57 -13.90 18.07
C ALA A 262 -12.04 -14.17 18.50
N LEU A 263 -12.50 -13.51 19.58
CA LEU A 263 -13.89 -13.63 20.03
C LEU A 263 -14.89 -13.07 19.02
N ASP A 264 -14.54 -11.99 18.33
CA ASP A 264 -15.40 -11.42 17.29
C ASP A 264 -15.44 -12.29 16.04
N VAL A 265 -14.31 -12.90 15.67
CA VAL A 265 -14.26 -13.93 14.61
C VAL A 265 -15.24 -15.06 14.94
N GLY A 266 -15.16 -15.63 16.15
CA GLY A 266 -16.07 -16.70 16.60
C GLY A 266 -17.54 -16.29 16.60
N ARG A 267 -17.88 -15.04 16.96
CA ARG A 267 -19.25 -14.52 16.91
C ARG A 267 -19.78 -14.39 15.49
N ALA A 268 -18.99 -13.80 14.58
CA ALA A 268 -19.36 -13.64 13.18
C ALA A 268 -19.54 -15.01 12.49
N LEU A 269 -18.63 -15.96 12.76
CA LEU A 269 -18.73 -17.35 12.30
C LEU A 269 -20.00 -18.04 12.81
N ARG A 270 -20.38 -17.82 14.08
CA ARG A 270 -21.64 -18.35 14.62
C ARG A 270 -22.85 -17.80 13.88
N LEU A 271 -22.89 -16.49 13.60
CA LEU A 271 -23.97 -15.89 12.80
C LEU A 271 -24.01 -16.45 11.38
N LYS A 272 -22.86 -16.63 10.73
CA LYS A 272 -22.79 -17.28 9.41
C LYS A 272 -23.36 -18.70 9.47
N LYS A 273 -22.96 -19.50 10.46
CA LYS A 273 -23.45 -20.87 10.61
C LYS A 273 -24.97 -20.93 10.79
N GLU A 274 -25.53 -19.96 11.50
CA GLU A 274 -26.96 -19.85 11.79
C GLU A 274 -27.78 -19.42 10.55
N PHE A 275 -27.28 -18.44 9.77
CA PHE A 275 -28.06 -17.79 8.72
C PHE A 275 -27.59 -18.05 7.28
N GLY A 276 -26.43 -18.67 7.08
CA GLY A 276 -25.93 -19.09 5.77
C GLY A 276 -25.50 -17.97 4.82
N PHE A 277 -25.35 -16.72 5.29
CA PHE A 277 -24.93 -15.61 4.43
C PHE A 277 -23.46 -15.72 3.98
N ASP A 278 -23.15 -15.06 2.86
CA ASP A 278 -21.78 -14.85 2.39
C ASP A 278 -21.05 -13.91 3.37
N LEU A 279 -19.92 -14.34 3.92
CA LEU A 279 -19.19 -13.62 4.95
C LEU A 279 -17.77 -13.31 4.47
N ILE A 280 -17.35 -12.06 4.68
CA ILE A 280 -15.95 -11.65 4.67
C ILE A 280 -15.60 -11.16 6.08
N LEU A 281 -14.67 -11.84 6.74
CA LEU A 281 -14.10 -11.40 8.01
C LEU A 281 -13.05 -10.32 7.73
N GLY A 282 -13.22 -9.16 8.32
CA GLY A 282 -12.50 -7.95 7.97
C GLY A 282 -11.64 -7.40 9.09
N GLY A 283 -10.40 -7.04 8.77
CA GLY A 283 -9.46 -6.47 9.74
C GLY A 283 -8.93 -7.50 10.74
N ILE A 284 -8.92 -8.77 10.37
CA ILE A 284 -8.45 -9.85 11.25
C ILE A 284 -6.99 -9.57 11.64
N SER A 285 -6.75 -9.53 12.94
CA SER A 285 -5.43 -9.53 13.57
C SER A 285 -5.25 -10.68 14.57
N GLU A 286 -6.31 -11.45 14.82
CA GLU A 286 -6.37 -12.59 15.76
C GLU A 286 -7.42 -13.60 15.27
N GLY A 287 -7.31 -14.87 15.69
CA GLY A 287 -8.32 -15.90 15.40
C GLY A 287 -7.82 -17.10 14.59
N GLU A 288 -6.55 -17.45 14.74
CA GLU A 288 -5.96 -18.64 14.12
C GLU A 288 -6.63 -19.96 14.55
N GLU A 289 -7.27 -20.00 15.72
CA GLU A 289 -8.02 -21.19 16.13
C GLU A 289 -9.21 -21.50 15.19
N TYR A 290 -9.66 -20.52 14.39
CA TYR A 290 -10.79 -20.64 13.48
C TYR A 290 -10.41 -20.96 12.04
N LEU A 291 -9.13 -21.22 11.73
CA LEU A 291 -8.68 -21.52 10.35
C LEU A 291 -9.48 -22.65 9.69
N ASN A 292 -9.79 -23.71 10.46
CA ASN A 292 -10.58 -24.84 9.97
C ASN A 292 -12.02 -24.42 9.62
N ASP A 293 -12.69 -23.65 10.47
CA ASP A 293 -14.06 -23.18 10.22
C ASP A 293 -14.09 -22.21 9.03
N ILE A 294 -13.11 -21.30 8.95
CA ILE A 294 -12.96 -20.35 7.84
C ILE A 294 -12.82 -21.10 6.51
N LYS A 295 -11.96 -22.12 6.46
CA LYS A 295 -11.74 -22.94 5.27
C LYS A 295 -12.97 -23.76 4.90
N ASN A 296 -13.53 -24.49 5.86
CA ASN A 296 -14.64 -25.42 5.63
C ASN A 296 -15.93 -24.70 5.23
N TRP A 297 -16.15 -23.47 5.69
CA TRP A 297 -17.34 -22.70 5.38
C TRP A 297 -17.12 -21.66 4.26
N ASN A 298 -15.96 -21.73 3.58
CA ASN A 298 -15.59 -20.82 2.49
C ASN A 298 -15.78 -19.35 2.85
N VAL A 299 -15.24 -18.94 4.00
CA VAL A 299 -15.32 -17.58 4.52
C VAL A 299 -14.22 -16.74 3.90
N GLY A 300 -14.58 -15.56 3.38
CA GLY A 300 -13.61 -14.59 2.88
C GLY A 300 -12.82 -13.93 4.00
N VAL A 301 -11.57 -13.58 3.75
CA VAL A 301 -10.66 -13.02 4.78
C VAL A 301 -9.97 -11.77 4.25
N ALA A 302 -10.06 -10.68 5.00
CA ALA A 302 -9.23 -9.49 4.84
C ALA A 302 -8.40 -9.27 6.11
N LEU A 303 -7.10 -9.58 6.04
CA LEU A 303 -6.15 -9.41 7.15
C LEU A 303 -5.75 -7.94 7.33
N SER A 304 -5.51 -7.53 8.57
CA SER A 304 -4.98 -6.20 8.87
C SER A 304 -3.51 -6.10 8.45
N LEU A 305 -3.16 -5.05 7.70
CA LEU A 305 -1.77 -4.64 7.50
C LEU A 305 -1.23 -3.76 8.65
N ASN A 306 -2.11 -3.30 9.53
CA ASN A 306 -1.72 -2.55 10.72
C ASN A 306 -1.27 -3.53 11.80
N LEU A 307 0.04 -3.73 11.88
CA LEU A 307 0.69 -4.61 12.85
C LEU A 307 0.62 -4.01 14.27
N PRO A 308 0.59 -4.85 15.32
CA PRO A 308 0.69 -4.38 16.69
C PRO A 308 2.00 -3.61 16.92
N VAL A 309 1.99 -2.73 17.91
CA VAL A 309 3.21 -2.06 18.38
C VAL A 309 4.04 -3.08 19.18
N GLU A 310 5.35 -3.09 18.96
CA GLU A 310 6.28 -3.91 19.72
C GLU A 310 6.15 -3.59 21.22
N PRO A 311 5.99 -4.61 22.09
CA PRO A 311 5.78 -4.39 23.51
C PRO A 311 7.06 -3.83 24.17
N ASP A 312 6.93 -2.72 24.89
CA ASP A 312 8.01 -2.15 25.70
C ASP A 312 8.13 -2.89 27.03
N LEU A 313 9.05 -3.87 27.09
CA LEU A 313 9.35 -4.65 28.28
C LEU A 313 10.41 -4.00 29.19
N SER A 314 10.90 -2.80 28.84
CA SER A 314 11.92 -2.10 29.65
C SER A 314 11.32 -1.46 30.92
N LYS A 315 10.00 -1.21 30.92
CA LYS A 315 9.25 -0.73 32.07
C LYS A 315 9.06 -1.87 33.08
N LYS A 316 10.09 -2.09 33.90
CA LYS A 316 9.96 -2.92 35.11
C LYS A 316 8.82 -2.38 35.97
N SER A 317 7.73 -3.12 36.09
CA SER A 317 6.82 -2.94 37.22
C SER A 317 7.62 -3.16 38.50
N SER A 318 7.29 -2.42 39.57
CA SER A 318 7.86 -2.62 40.91
C SER A 318 7.64 -4.04 41.47
N GLU A 319 6.79 -4.83 40.81
CA GLU A 319 6.58 -6.25 41.06
C GLU A 319 7.63 -7.07 40.31
N THR A 320 8.75 -7.31 40.98
CA THR A 320 9.81 -8.20 40.53
C THR A 320 9.50 -9.62 41.00
N GLY A 321 9.24 -10.55 40.08
CA GLY A 321 9.01 -11.96 40.39
C GLY A 321 8.41 -12.74 39.23
N GLY A 322 8.46 -14.09 39.30
CA GLY A 322 8.13 -15.05 38.23
C GLY A 322 6.79 -14.91 37.49
N GLU A 323 5.86 -14.08 37.99
CA GLU A 323 4.62 -13.74 37.29
C GLU A 323 4.83 -12.67 36.21
N PHE A 324 5.72 -11.70 36.44
CA PHE A 324 6.09 -10.67 35.46
C PHE A 324 6.81 -11.28 34.26
N GLU A 325 7.74 -12.22 34.47
CA GLU A 325 8.39 -12.91 33.35
C GLU A 325 7.38 -13.73 32.53
N ARG A 326 6.45 -14.44 33.18
CA ARG A 326 5.39 -15.20 32.49
C ARG A 326 4.42 -14.29 31.73
N LEU A 327 4.09 -13.13 32.27
CA LEU A 327 3.28 -12.14 31.56
C LEU A 327 4.04 -11.59 30.35
N SER A 328 5.30 -11.21 30.53
CA SER A 328 6.15 -10.68 29.46
C SER A 328 6.30 -11.69 28.32
N GLN A 329 6.52 -12.97 28.65
CA GLN A 329 6.61 -14.04 27.67
C GLN A 329 5.28 -14.20 26.89
N ARG A 330 4.13 -14.23 27.57
CA ARG A 330 2.82 -14.29 26.89
C ARG A 330 2.56 -13.10 25.97
N VAL A 331 3.03 -11.91 26.34
CA VAL A 331 2.90 -10.70 25.51
C VAL A 331 3.77 -10.80 24.26
N LEU A 332 5.00 -11.31 24.38
CA LEU A 332 5.89 -11.55 23.23
C LEU A 332 5.33 -12.64 22.31
N GLU A 333 4.87 -13.76 22.87
CA GLU A 333 4.26 -14.84 22.09
C GLU A 333 3.03 -14.32 21.32
N ALA A 334 2.14 -13.57 21.97
CA ALA A 334 0.98 -12.96 21.30
C ALA A 334 1.37 -11.91 20.24
N TYR A 335 2.51 -11.23 20.39
CA TYR A 335 3.03 -10.30 19.40
C TYR A 335 3.54 -11.06 18.16
N GLU A 336 4.39 -12.07 18.35
CA GLU A 336 4.92 -12.93 17.27
C GLU A 336 3.80 -13.69 16.53
N ASP A 337 2.78 -14.16 17.24
CA ASP A 337 1.61 -14.80 16.65
C ASP A 337 0.86 -13.86 15.70
N ARG A 338 0.75 -12.57 16.04
CA ARG A 338 0.13 -11.56 15.18
C ARG A 338 0.98 -11.27 13.93
N LEU A 339 2.31 -11.28 14.06
CA LEU A 339 3.22 -11.06 12.92
C LEU A 339 3.18 -12.23 11.93
N SER A 340 3.11 -13.45 12.45
CA SER A 340 3.09 -14.69 11.66
C SER A 340 1.70 -15.12 11.18
N LEU A 341 0.63 -14.44 11.61
CA LEU A 341 -0.75 -14.78 11.25
C LEU A 341 -0.97 -14.95 9.74
N PRO A 342 -0.50 -14.05 8.84
CA PRO A 342 -0.65 -14.25 7.39
C PRO A 342 0.01 -15.54 6.89
N ALA A 343 1.16 -15.92 7.44
CA ALA A 343 1.84 -17.17 7.11
C ALA A 343 1.00 -18.40 7.56
N LYS A 344 0.32 -18.31 8.70
CA LYS A 344 -0.61 -19.36 9.17
C LYS A 344 -1.80 -19.52 8.22
N PHE A 345 -2.37 -18.42 7.71
CA PHE A 345 -3.43 -18.47 6.69
C PHE A 345 -2.94 -19.06 5.36
N GLU A 346 -1.74 -18.68 4.91
CA GLU A 346 -1.10 -19.24 3.72
C GLU A 346 -0.89 -20.75 3.87
N ALA A 347 -0.29 -21.20 4.98
CA ALA A 347 -0.03 -22.61 5.25
C ALA A 347 -1.33 -23.45 5.33
N ALA A 348 -2.42 -22.85 5.82
CA ALA A 348 -3.74 -23.48 5.82
C ALA A 348 -4.38 -23.56 4.42
N GLY A 349 -3.81 -22.88 3.41
CA GLY A 349 -4.33 -22.80 2.05
C GLY A 349 -5.59 -21.93 1.95
N ILE A 350 -5.73 -20.93 2.83
CA ILE A 350 -6.88 -20.03 2.85
C ILE A 350 -6.51 -18.75 2.09
N PRO A 351 -7.18 -18.43 0.96
CA PRO A 351 -6.92 -17.18 0.26
C PRO A 351 -7.43 -16.00 1.10
N PHE A 352 -6.58 -14.98 1.26
CA PHE A 352 -6.91 -13.75 1.94
C PHE A 352 -6.50 -12.54 1.10
N GLY A 353 -7.10 -11.39 1.38
CA GLY A 353 -6.59 -10.09 0.96
C GLY A 353 -6.19 -9.23 2.15
N PHE A 354 -5.76 -8.00 1.88
CA PHE A 354 -5.34 -7.06 2.91
C PHE A 354 -6.27 -5.85 3.02
N THR A 355 -6.46 -5.37 4.25
CA THR A 355 -7.06 -4.08 4.55
C THR A 355 -6.00 -3.14 5.12
N THR A 356 -6.00 -1.90 4.62
CA THR A 356 -5.13 -0.83 5.13
C THR A 356 -5.85 0.10 6.11
N LYS A 357 -7.04 -0.27 6.57
CA LYS A 357 -7.75 0.40 7.67
C LYS A 357 -6.81 0.66 8.86
N GLN A 358 -6.75 1.92 9.29
CA GLN A 358 -5.91 2.40 10.41
C GLN A 358 -4.39 2.29 10.20
N LEU A 359 -3.93 1.92 9.00
CA LEU A 359 -2.51 1.90 8.68
C LEU A 359 -2.03 3.30 8.27
N ALA A 360 -0.88 3.71 8.79
CA ALA A 360 -0.15 4.87 8.27
C ALA A 360 0.55 4.50 6.95
N SER A 361 0.52 5.40 5.97
CA SER A 361 0.97 5.14 4.59
C SER A 361 2.45 4.73 4.51
N ASP A 362 3.31 5.35 5.33
CA ASP A 362 4.73 5.05 5.43
C ASP A 362 5.03 3.64 5.96
N LYS A 363 4.06 3.01 6.63
CA LYS A 363 4.17 1.66 7.19
C LYS A 363 3.77 0.54 6.23
N PHE A 364 3.20 0.86 5.08
CA PHE A 364 2.65 -0.16 4.17
C PHE A 364 3.68 -1.23 3.76
N LEU A 365 4.74 -0.84 3.05
CA LEU A 365 5.75 -1.79 2.57
C LEU A 365 6.59 -2.36 3.72
N SER A 366 6.85 -1.59 4.79
CA SER A 366 7.61 -2.10 5.93
C SER A 366 6.87 -3.21 6.67
N ASN A 367 5.57 -3.04 6.93
CA ASN A 367 4.77 -4.05 7.63
C ASN A 367 4.64 -5.31 6.79
N LEU A 368 4.47 -5.17 5.46
CA LEU A 368 4.40 -6.31 4.58
C LEU A 368 5.73 -7.10 4.54
N ARG A 369 6.88 -6.41 4.54
CA ARG A 369 8.19 -7.06 4.68
C ARG A 369 8.38 -7.72 6.05
N ILE A 370 7.85 -7.14 7.13
CA ILE A 370 7.86 -7.78 8.46
C ILE A 370 7.07 -9.10 8.39
N MET A 371 5.87 -9.11 7.82
CA MET A 371 5.09 -10.34 7.66
C MET A 371 5.83 -11.40 6.84
N ILE A 372 6.54 -10.99 5.77
CA ILE A 372 7.37 -11.87 4.95
C ILE A 372 8.53 -12.46 5.78
N ALA A 373 9.21 -11.64 6.58
CA ALA A 373 10.24 -12.09 7.50
C ALA A 373 9.73 -13.09 8.56
N HIS A 374 8.41 -13.07 8.85
CA HIS A 374 7.73 -13.99 9.77
C HIS A 374 7.00 -15.13 9.04
N GLY A 375 7.42 -15.45 7.82
CA GLY A 375 7.06 -16.70 7.12
C GLY A 375 6.02 -16.57 6.02
N LEU A 376 5.47 -15.38 5.76
CA LEU A 376 4.60 -15.16 4.60
C LEU A 376 5.44 -15.17 3.31
N SER A 377 5.04 -15.92 2.28
CA SER A 377 5.74 -15.87 1.00
C SER A 377 5.47 -14.56 0.24
N GLU A 378 6.44 -14.11 -0.57
CA GLU A 378 6.25 -12.97 -1.48
C GLU A 378 5.10 -13.22 -2.48
N GLU A 379 4.94 -14.46 -2.94
CA GLU A 379 3.84 -14.86 -3.83
C GLU A 379 2.49 -14.67 -3.14
N ALA A 380 2.33 -15.12 -1.90
CA ALA A 380 1.09 -14.96 -1.14
C ALA A 380 0.81 -13.50 -0.78
N ALA A 381 1.85 -12.74 -0.42
CA ALA A 381 1.75 -11.30 -0.19
C ALA A 381 1.24 -10.56 -1.43
N LEU A 382 1.81 -10.84 -2.60
CA LEU A 382 1.36 -10.26 -3.86
C LEU A 382 -0.04 -10.73 -4.25
N ALA A 383 -0.36 -12.02 -4.03
CA ALA A 383 -1.69 -12.55 -4.28
C ALA A 383 -2.76 -11.85 -3.44
N ALA A 384 -2.45 -11.58 -2.17
CA ALA A 384 -3.33 -10.87 -1.24
C ALA A 384 -3.58 -9.41 -1.63
N LEU A 385 -2.60 -8.75 -2.26
CA LEU A 385 -2.77 -7.39 -2.79
C LEU A 385 -3.49 -7.34 -4.14
N THR A 386 -3.61 -8.47 -4.86
CA THR A 386 -4.07 -8.50 -6.26
C THR A 386 -5.19 -9.52 -6.48
N VAL A 387 -4.86 -10.73 -6.96
CA VAL A 387 -5.82 -11.73 -7.44
C VAL A 387 -6.78 -12.23 -6.34
N ASN A 388 -6.31 -12.39 -5.10
CA ASN A 388 -7.18 -12.84 -4.00
C ASN A 388 -8.15 -11.73 -3.61
N ALA A 389 -7.69 -10.49 -3.47
CA ALA A 389 -8.55 -9.34 -3.21
C ALA A 389 -9.62 -9.18 -4.29
N ALA A 390 -9.24 -9.30 -5.57
CA ALA A 390 -10.19 -9.24 -6.68
C ALA A 390 -11.26 -10.35 -6.61
N LYS A 391 -10.87 -11.58 -6.30
CA LYS A 391 -11.80 -12.72 -6.14
C LYS A 391 -12.74 -12.54 -4.96
N LEU A 392 -12.21 -12.14 -3.80
CA LEU A 392 -13.00 -11.91 -2.58
C LEU A 392 -14.04 -10.80 -2.76
N LEU A 393 -13.70 -9.77 -3.55
CA LEU A 393 -14.62 -8.69 -3.91
C LEU A 393 -15.54 -9.03 -5.10
N LYS A 394 -15.37 -10.22 -5.70
CA LYS A 394 -16.07 -10.72 -6.89
C LYS A 394 -15.93 -9.75 -8.09
N VAL A 395 -14.69 -9.35 -8.39
CA VAL A 395 -14.28 -8.48 -9.50
C VAL A 395 -13.04 -9.00 -10.24
N ASP A 396 -12.67 -10.26 -10.04
CA ASP A 396 -11.53 -10.94 -10.68
C ASP A 396 -11.62 -11.00 -12.21
N GLN A 397 -12.83 -10.94 -12.76
CA GLN A 397 -13.04 -10.81 -14.21
C GLN A 397 -12.60 -9.44 -14.75
N LEU A 398 -12.54 -8.42 -13.90
CA LEU A 398 -12.21 -7.04 -14.29
C LEU A 398 -10.76 -6.68 -13.98
N THR A 399 -10.15 -7.24 -12.94
CA THR A 399 -8.83 -6.82 -12.45
C THR A 399 -8.12 -7.95 -11.66
N GLY A 400 -6.93 -7.67 -11.13
CA GLY A 400 -6.19 -8.55 -10.22
C GLY A 400 -5.08 -9.37 -10.89
N ASP A 401 -5.01 -9.37 -12.22
CA ASP A 401 -3.90 -9.88 -13.02
C ASP A 401 -3.77 -9.06 -14.32
N ILE A 402 -2.66 -9.24 -15.05
CA ILE A 402 -2.39 -8.51 -16.30
C ILE A 402 -2.79 -9.39 -17.49
N LYS A 403 -4.04 -9.30 -17.92
CA LYS A 403 -4.59 -10.05 -19.05
C LYS A 403 -5.42 -9.17 -19.98
N ALA A 404 -5.39 -9.49 -21.27
CA ALA A 404 -6.22 -8.80 -22.26
C ALA A 404 -7.71 -8.84 -21.87
N GLY A 405 -8.41 -7.73 -22.09
CA GLY A 405 -9.82 -7.54 -21.73
C GLY A 405 -10.04 -7.00 -20.31
N LYS A 406 -9.04 -7.06 -19.42
CA LYS A 406 -9.15 -6.53 -18.05
C LYS A 406 -8.80 -5.04 -17.96
N MET A 407 -9.10 -4.45 -16.81
CA MET A 407 -8.77 -3.07 -16.49
C MET A 407 -7.25 -2.86 -16.51
N ALA A 408 -6.82 -1.77 -17.13
CA ALA A 408 -5.44 -1.31 -17.13
C ALA A 408 -5.10 -0.64 -15.79
N ASN A 409 -4.89 -1.47 -14.76
CA ASN A 409 -4.44 -1.06 -13.43
C ASN A 409 -3.05 -1.64 -13.19
N PHE A 410 -2.03 -0.80 -13.03
CA PHE A 410 -0.64 -1.24 -12.91
C PHE A 410 0.12 -0.51 -11.82
N VAL A 411 1.10 -1.20 -11.24
CA VAL A 411 2.18 -0.60 -10.43
C VAL A 411 3.49 -0.83 -11.17
N VAL A 412 4.22 0.25 -11.46
CA VAL A 412 5.52 0.19 -12.13
C VAL A 412 6.61 0.55 -11.13
N THR A 413 7.59 -0.33 -10.97
CA THR A 413 8.66 -0.19 -9.98
C THR A 413 10.06 -0.33 -10.58
N THR A 414 11.04 0.25 -9.91
CA THR A 414 12.46 0.21 -10.30
C THR A 414 13.16 -1.11 -9.96
N ARG A 415 12.58 -1.89 -9.05
CA ARG A 415 13.08 -3.15 -8.50
C ARG A 415 11.91 -4.07 -8.15
N PRO A 416 12.13 -5.34 -7.78
CA PRO A 416 11.08 -6.17 -7.19
C PRO A 416 10.35 -5.45 -6.04
N ILE A 417 9.02 -5.58 -5.95
CA ILE A 417 8.18 -4.76 -5.05
C ILE A 417 8.52 -4.91 -3.57
N PHE A 418 9.12 -6.04 -3.17
CA PHE A 418 9.51 -6.29 -1.79
C PHE A 418 10.98 -5.90 -1.48
N ASP A 419 11.74 -5.43 -2.48
CA ASP A 419 13.09 -4.91 -2.26
C ASP A 419 13.04 -3.66 -1.34
N PRO A 420 13.90 -3.57 -0.31
CA PRO A 420 13.90 -2.43 0.61
C PRO A 420 14.17 -1.07 -0.06
N GLU A 421 14.88 -1.04 -1.18
CA GLU A 421 15.21 0.18 -1.93
C GLU A 421 14.26 0.43 -3.12
N VAL A 422 13.19 -0.36 -3.25
CA VAL A 422 12.23 -0.21 -4.35
C VAL A 422 11.62 1.19 -4.37
N GLN A 423 11.42 1.71 -5.58
CA GLN A 423 10.63 2.92 -5.81
C GLN A 423 9.53 2.62 -6.80
N ILE A 424 8.31 3.10 -6.49
CA ILE A 424 7.18 3.10 -7.41
C ILE A 424 7.32 4.34 -8.28
N SER A 425 7.62 4.16 -9.56
CA SER A 425 7.82 5.27 -10.50
C SER A 425 6.53 5.72 -11.15
N GLN A 426 5.62 4.78 -11.42
CA GLN A 426 4.33 5.08 -12.04
C GLN A 426 3.26 4.16 -11.48
N VAL A 427 2.04 4.69 -11.38
CA VAL A 427 0.84 3.92 -11.11
C VAL A 427 -0.18 4.24 -12.20
N ILE A 428 -0.78 3.22 -12.78
CA ILE A 428 -1.79 3.37 -13.81
C ILE A 428 -3.12 2.96 -13.19
N VAL A 429 -4.13 3.84 -13.23
CA VAL A 429 -5.48 3.57 -12.72
C VAL A 429 -6.47 3.76 -13.85
N ASN A 430 -7.16 2.69 -14.24
CA ASN A 430 -8.12 2.70 -15.34
C ASN A 430 -7.53 3.32 -16.63
N GLY A 431 -6.28 2.97 -16.94
CA GLY A 431 -5.53 3.48 -18.08
C GLY A 431 -5.02 4.91 -17.96
N GLN A 432 -5.31 5.63 -16.87
CA GLN A 432 -4.72 6.93 -16.58
C GLN A 432 -3.35 6.74 -15.92
N VAL A 433 -2.31 7.32 -16.51
CA VAL A 433 -0.93 7.23 -16.01
C VAL A 433 -0.67 8.32 -14.96
N PHE A 434 -0.13 7.92 -13.82
CA PHE A 434 0.35 8.80 -12.77
C PHE A 434 1.84 8.56 -12.56
N GLU A 435 2.64 9.58 -12.84
CA GLU A 435 4.09 9.51 -12.69
C GLU A 435 4.52 10.14 -11.35
N TYR A 436 5.54 9.54 -10.76
CA TYR A 436 6.12 10.00 -9.51
C TYR A 436 7.61 10.21 -9.70
N GLU A 437 8.10 11.32 -9.14
CA GLU A 437 9.53 11.58 -9.10
C GLU A 437 10.23 10.42 -8.40
N LYS A 438 11.10 9.75 -9.15
CA LYS A 438 12.05 8.83 -8.56
C LYS A 438 12.89 9.68 -7.62
N LYS A 439 12.98 9.26 -6.35
CA LYS A 439 14.04 9.80 -5.51
C LYS A 439 15.31 9.30 -6.15
N GLU A 440 15.95 10.13 -6.95
CA GLU A 440 17.35 9.91 -7.26
C GLU A 440 17.99 9.73 -5.89
N LYS A 441 18.48 8.51 -5.60
CA LYS A 441 19.71 8.47 -4.81
C LYS A 441 20.56 9.50 -5.53
N LYS A 442 21.00 10.55 -4.84
CA LYS A 442 22.18 11.26 -5.30
C LYS A 442 23.17 10.13 -5.53
N GLU A 443 23.33 9.74 -6.79
CA GLU A 443 24.33 8.79 -7.17
C GLU A 443 25.59 9.56 -6.87
N ASN A 444 26.14 9.31 -5.68
CA ASN A 444 27.56 9.10 -5.57
C ASN A 444 27.86 8.11 -6.70
N ALA A 445 28.25 8.67 -7.84
CA ALA A 445 28.55 7.97 -9.06
C ALA A 445 29.72 7.04 -8.78
N ASP A 446 29.41 5.85 -8.29
CA ASP A 446 30.34 4.75 -8.27
C ASP A 446 30.40 4.17 -9.69
N THR A 447 31.22 4.81 -10.50
CA THR A 447 31.96 4.09 -11.54
C THR A 447 33.36 4.66 -11.68
N LYS A 448 34.16 4.38 -10.65
CA LYS A 448 35.52 3.82 -10.75
C LYS A 448 36.08 3.75 -9.33
N THR A 449 36.05 2.55 -8.73
CA THR A 449 36.92 2.13 -7.60
C THR A 449 37.75 3.25 -6.98
N ALA A 450 37.16 4.08 -6.12
CA ALA A 450 37.95 4.90 -5.22
C ALA A 450 38.37 3.97 -4.09
N LYS A 451 39.65 3.57 -4.06
CA LYS A 451 40.21 2.81 -2.95
C LYS A 451 39.95 3.61 -1.67
N THR A 452 38.99 3.18 -0.85
CA THR A 452 38.83 3.70 0.50
C THR A 452 40.14 3.42 1.25
N GLU A 453 40.82 4.48 1.65
CA GLU A 453 42.03 4.39 2.45
C GLU A 453 41.63 4.50 3.92
N VAL A 454 41.84 3.43 4.69
CA VAL A 454 41.65 3.46 6.13
C VAL A 454 43.01 3.72 6.78
N TRP A 455 43.03 4.63 7.76
CA TRP A 455 44.23 5.09 8.44
C TRP A 455 44.02 5.05 9.94
N ARG A 456 44.91 4.35 10.66
CA ARG A 456 44.94 4.36 12.12
C ARG A 456 45.80 5.51 12.61
N TYR A 457 45.23 6.43 13.36
CA TYR A 457 45.91 7.62 13.85
C TYR A 457 46.28 7.54 15.33
N GLN A 458 47.28 8.33 15.70
CA GLN A 458 47.64 8.69 17.04
C GLN A 458 47.84 10.21 17.08
N ALA A 459 47.00 10.91 17.85
CA ALA A 459 47.06 12.35 18.05
C ALA A 459 47.48 12.65 19.49
N SER A 460 48.40 13.59 19.66
CA SER A 460 48.63 14.19 20.99
C SER A 460 47.57 15.26 21.24
N THR A 461 47.00 15.29 22.44
CA THR A 461 46.02 16.29 22.88
C THR A 461 46.43 16.82 24.26
N PRO A 462 45.86 17.94 24.74
CA PRO A 462 46.10 18.43 26.10
C PRO A 462 45.80 17.39 27.20
N SER A 463 44.88 16.45 26.92
CA SER A 463 44.42 15.43 27.86
C SER A 463 45.16 14.09 27.73
N GLY A 464 46.13 13.96 26.82
CA GLY A 464 46.90 12.73 26.62
C GLY A 464 47.05 12.35 25.15
N LYS A 465 47.15 11.05 24.86
CA LYS A 465 47.17 10.52 23.49
C LYS A 465 45.79 9.99 23.13
N ALA A 466 45.29 10.36 21.96
CA ALA A 466 44.08 9.82 21.36
C ALA A 466 44.44 8.89 20.20
N PHE A 467 43.66 7.81 20.04
CA PHE A 467 43.80 6.85 18.97
C PHE A 467 42.46 6.66 18.28
N GLY A 468 42.47 6.25 17.02
CA GLY A 468 41.26 5.95 16.28
C GLY A 468 41.57 5.66 14.82
N ASP A 469 40.52 5.48 14.04
CA ASP A 469 40.62 5.24 12.59
C ASP A 469 39.92 6.38 11.84
N PHE A 470 40.50 6.79 10.71
CA PHE A 470 39.83 7.65 9.74
C PHE A 470 39.88 7.03 8.35
N SER A 471 38.81 7.23 7.59
CA SER A 471 38.65 6.71 6.24
C SER A 471 38.63 7.86 5.26
N LEU A 472 39.38 7.76 4.17
CA LEU A 472 39.36 8.70 3.06
C LEU A 472 38.93 8.01 1.77
N TRP A 473 38.02 8.62 1.03
CA TRP A 473 37.63 8.18 -0.29
C TRP A 473 37.46 9.40 -1.21
N GLN A 474 37.28 9.14 -2.51
CA GLN A 474 37.05 10.20 -3.48
C GLN A 474 35.60 10.18 -3.94
N GLU A 475 34.92 11.31 -3.77
CA GLU A 475 33.59 11.57 -4.32
C GLU A 475 33.70 12.70 -5.36
N SER A 476 33.30 12.43 -6.60
CA SER A 476 33.33 13.42 -7.69
C SER A 476 34.68 14.14 -7.87
N GLY A 477 35.80 13.41 -7.69
CA GLY A 477 37.17 13.94 -7.82
C GLY A 477 37.67 14.79 -6.65
N LYS A 478 36.89 14.91 -5.56
CA LYS A 478 37.28 15.55 -4.30
C LYS A 478 37.54 14.48 -3.25
N TRP A 479 38.52 14.73 -2.39
CA TRP A 479 38.70 13.90 -1.20
C TRP A 479 37.60 14.22 -0.19
N VAL A 480 37.05 13.16 0.38
CA VAL A 480 36.10 13.19 1.50
C VAL A 480 36.55 12.15 2.52
N GLY A 481 36.07 12.26 3.74
CA GLY A 481 36.45 11.33 4.78
C GLY A 481 35.64 11.44 6.05
N GLU A 482 35.83 10.47 6.92
CA GLU A 482 35.28 10.44 8.27
C GLU A 482 36.34 9.98 9.26
N ILE A 483 36.23 10.42 10.52
CA ILE A 483 37.12 10.05 11.61
C ILE A 483 36.31 9.57 12.81
N THR A 484 36.80 8.51 13.43
CA THR A 484 36.22 7.95 14.65
C THR A 484 37.00 8.46 15.85
N ILE A 485 36.30 9.10 16.80
CA ILE A 485 36.88 9.60 18.06
C ILE A 485 36.15 9.00 19.27
N ASP A 486 36.81 8.92 20.42
CA ASP A 486 36.14 8.53 21.66
C ASP A 486 35.06 9.56 22.04
N ASP A 487 33.86 9.09 22.37
CA ASP A 487 32.77 9.95 22.82
C ASP A 487 32.98 10.30 24.31
N PRO A 488 33.22 11.58 24.66
CA PRO A 488 33.43 11.97 26.06
C PRO A 488 32.16 11.90 26.91
N GLU A 489 30.97 11.75 26.32
CA GLU A 489 29.68 11.73 27.03
C GLU A 489 29.06 10.32 27.18
N LYS A 490 29.50 9.32 26.39
CA LYS A 490 28.98 7.94 26.41
C LYS A 490 30.10 6.93 26.13
N PRO A 491 30.05 5.70 26.69
CA PRO A 491 30.97 4.64 26.29
C PRO A 491 30.73 4.25 24.82
N GLY A 492 31.71 4.50 23.96
CA GLY A 492 31.67 4.19 22.51
C GLY A 492 32.50 5.18 21.69
N HIS A 493 32.54 4.98 20.37
CA HIS A 493 33.16 5.93 19.47
C HIS A 493 32.11 6.72 18.66
N LYS A 494 32.40 8.00 18.40
CA LYS A 494 31.61 8.89 17.56
C LYS A 494 32.30 9.08 16.21
N THR A 495 31.54 8.91 15.14
CA THR A 495 32.00 9.18 13.77
C THR A 495 31.71 10.63 13.39
N ILE A 496 32.71 11.33 12.87
CA ILE A 496 32.63 12.75 12.48
C ILE A 496 33.11 12.89 11.04
N LEU A 497 32.34 13.60 10.22
CA LEU A 497 32.74 13.91 8.85
C LEU A 497 33.88 14.91 8.82
N LEU A 498 34.86 14.66 7.96
CA LEU A 498 35.98 15.56 7.74
C LEU A 498 35.59 16.70 6.81
N GLU A 499 36.02 17.91 7.14
CA GLU A 499 35.81 19.13 6.38
C GLU A 499 37.05 19.47 5.55
N ASN A 500 36.89 20.09 4.38
CA ASN A 500 38.00 20.63 3.58
C ASN A 500 39.15 19.63 3.28
N VAL A 501 38.84 18.35 3.09
CA VAL A 501 39.85 17.31 2.85
C VAL A 501 40.60 17.56 1.54
N ARG A 502 41.94 17.60 1.63
CA ARG A 502 42.85 17.68 0.50
C ARG A 502 43.95 16.64 0.68
N LYS A 503 44.23 15.88 -0.38
CA LYS A 503 45.35 14.95 -0.41
C LYS A 503 46.03 14.99 -1.78
N THR A 504 47.34 15.20 -1.77
CA THR A 504 48.23 15.12 -2.93
C THR A 504 49.19 13.93 -2.75
N ALA A 505 50.14 13.75 -3.67
CA ALA A 505 51.16 12.69 -3.56
C ALA A 505 52.08 12.85 -2.32
N THR A 506 52.19 14.07 -1.77
CA THR A 506 53.14 14.40 -0.70
C THR A 506 52.51 15.05 0.52
N MET A 507 51.29 15.57 0.43
CA MET A 507 50.64 16.30 1.53
C MET A 507 49.18 15.87 1.73
N MET A 508 48.73 15.87 2.98
CA MET A 508 47.32 15.68 3.35
C MET A 508 46.89 16.75 4.37
N SER A 509 45.67 17.27 4.21
CA SER A 509 45.05 18.16 5.18
C SER A 509 43.54 17.96 5.26
N PHE A 510 42.97 18.11 6.45
CA PHE A 510 41.52 18.05 6.69
C PHE A 510 41.17 18.79 7.98
N GLY A 511 39.95 19.28 8.08
CA GLY A 511 39.38 19.85 9.30
C GLY A 511 38.34 18.93 9.92
N LEU A 512 38.04 19.13 11.19
CA LEU A 512 36.85 18.56 11.83
C LEU A 512 36.34 19.51 12.93
N THR A 513 35.04 19.45 13.20
CA THR A 513 34.39 20.25 14.24
C THR A 513 33.88 19.34 15.36
N LEU A 514 34.40 19.52 16.57
CA LEU A 514 33.95 18.82 17.77
C LEU A 514 32.98 19.70 18.55
N ARG A 515 31.81 19.16 18.90
CA ARG A 515 30.86 19.85 19.78
C ARG A 515 31.04 19.37 21.21
N SER A 516 31.35 20.29 22.12
CA SER A 516 31.49 20.04 23.56
C SER A 516 30.58 21.01 24.31
N GLY A 517 29.42 20.53 24.77
CA GLY A 517 28.34 21.39 25.28
C GLY A 517 27.83 22.36 24.20
N ASP A 518 27.80 23.65 24.52
CA ASP A 518 27.36 24.73 23.62
C ASP A 518 28.50 25.36 22.78
N ARG A 519 29.70 24.77 22.77
CA ARG A 519 30.85 25.29 22.01
C ARG A 519 31.29 24.32 20.93
N ASP A 520 31.60 24.88 19.75
CA ASP A 520 32.20 24.17 18.62
C ASP A 520 33.72 24.41 18.62
N ILE A 521 34.50 23.33 18.71
CA ILE A 521 35.96 23.33 18.65
C ILE A 521 36.36 22.88 17.26
N ARG A 522 36.97 23.78 16.47
CA ARG A 522 37.51 23.45 15.15
C ARG A 522 38.96 22.99 15.24
N LEU A 523 39.24 21.86 14.63
CA LEU A 523 40.56 21.26 14.50
C LEU A 523 40.97 21.25 13.03
N ASN A 524 42.21 21.60 12.72
CA ASN A 524 42.77 21.47 11.39
C ASN A 524 44.03 20.62 11.43
N VAL A 525 44.05 19.52 10.68
CA VAL A 525 45.19 18.63 10.56
C VAL A 525 45.86 18.87 9.21
N LYS A 526 47.18 19.03 9.19
CA LYS A 526 47.98 19.15 7.96
C LYS A 526 49.36 18.53 8.14
N GLY A 527 49.82 17.78 7.14
CA GLY A 527 51.12 17.11 7.21
C GLY A 527 51.55 16.45 5.91
N ASP A 528 52.72 15.81 5.98
CA ASP A 528 53.31 15.05 4.89
C ASP A 528 52.71 13.63 4.86
N VAL A 529 52.40 13.14 3.65
CA VAL A 529 51.88 11.79 3.42
C VAL A 529 52.83 11.02 2.50
N SER A 530 53.12 9.78 2.88
CA SER A 530 53.80 8.78 2.06
C SER A 530 52.80 7.69 1.64
N SER A 531 53.26 6.63 0.96
CA SER A 531 52.38 5.52 0.55
C SER A 531 51.61 4.88 1.72
N ASN A 532 52.25 4.74 2.89
CA ASN A 532 51.69 4.02 4.05
C ASN A 532 51.74 4.80 5.39
N SER A 533 52.27 6.03 5.41
CA SER A 533 52.36 6.84 6.63
C SER A 533 51.94 8.28 6.41
N PHE A 534 51.40 8.90 7.45
CA PHE A 534 51.10 10.32 7.52
C PHE A 534 51.74 10.90 8.79
N SER A 535 52.41 12.04 8.67
CA SER A 535 52.94 12.79 9.81
C SER A 535 52.59 14.26 9.65
N GLY A 536 51.84 14.79 10.60
CA GLY A 536 51.30 16.14 10.54
C GLY A 536 51.12 16.79 11.89
N ILE A 537 50.58 17.99 11.82
CA ILE A 537 50.27 18.83 12.98
C ILE A 537 48.76 19.05 12.98
N MET A 538 48.14 18.81 14.13
CA MET A 538 46.78 19.20 14.46
C MET A 538 46.81 20.55 15.16
N ASP A 539 46.16 21.54 14.57
CA ASP A 539 45.98 22.88 15.10
C ASP A 539 44.58 23.01 15.74
N ILE A 540 44.54 23.38 17.02
CA ILE A 540 43.32 23.60 17.78
C ILE A 540 43.11 25.11 17.93
N MET A 541 42.05 25.63 17.30
CA MET A 541 41.65 27.04 17.38
C MET A 541 42.75 28.07 17.04
N GLY A 542 43.77 27.71 16.26
CA GLY A 542 44.82 28.62 15.79
C GLY A 542 45.97 28.89 16.77
N ASN A 543 45.91 28.33 17.99
CA ASN A 543 46.84 28.67 19.07
C ASN A 543 47.69 27.48 19.56
N ASP A 544 47.12 26.27 19.56
CA ASP A 544 47.81 25.07 20.07
C ASP A 544 48.07 24.06 18.96
N ARG A 545 49.31 23.57 18.87
CA ARG A 545 49.75 22.64 17.82
C ARG A 545 50.24 21.33 18.42
N PHE A 546 49.65 20.23 17.99
CA PHE A 546 49.99 18.90 18.48
C PHE A 546 50.37 17.94 17.34
N PRO A 547 51.32 17.02 17.55
CA PRO A 547 51.62 15.98 16.57
C PRO A 547 50.41 15.09 16.29
N PHE A 548 50.17 14.80 15.01
CA PHE A 548 49.18 13.85 14.51
C PHE A 548 49.87 12.92 13.53
N ASN A 549 49.98 11.64 13.87
CA ASN A 549 50.61 10.63 13.01
C ASN A 549 49.59 9.54 12.67
N ALA A 550 49.63 9.01 11.46
CA ALA A 550 48.77 7.89 11.08
C ALA A 550 49.50 6.87 10.18
N LYS A 551 49.03 5.63 10.21
CA LYS A 551 49.47 4.55 9.33
C LYS A 551 48.29 3.98 8.56
N LYS A 552 48.49 3.73 7.27
CA LYS A 552 47.47 3.13 6.40
C LYS A 552 47.27 1.67 6.78
N THR A 553 46.02 1.21 6.84
CA THR A 553 45.68 -0.20 7.14
C THR A 553 45.32 -0.93 5.84
N ASP A 554 45.77 -2.19 5.73
CA ASP A 554 45.49 -3.04 4.58
C ASP A 554 44.20 -3.85 4.83
N LYS A 555 43.08 -3.41 4.22
CA LYS A 555 41.71 -3.98 4.17
C LYS A 555 40.78 -3.77 5.40
N PRO A 556 39.49 -3.44 5.18
CA PRO A 556 38.45 -3.62 6.19
C PRO A 556 38.01 -5.10 6.25
N ASN A 557 37.98 -5.69 7.45
CA ASN A 557 37.29 -6.96 7.69
C ASN A 557 35.79 -6.72 7.49
N ILE A 558 35.20 -7.42 6.51
CA ILE A 558 33.75 -7.60 6.39
C ILE A 558 33.38 -8.84 7.20
#